data_AF-A0A1S1Z0C4-F1
#
_entry.id   AF-A0A1S1Z0C4-F1
#
_cell.length_a   1.000
_cell.length_b   1.000
_cell.length_c   1.000
_cell.angle_alpha   90.00
_cell.angle_beta   90.00
_cell.angle_gamma   90.00
#
_symmetry.space_group_name_H-M   'P 1'
#
loop_
_entity.id
_entity.type
_entity.pdbx_description
1 polymer ?
#
loop_
_entity_poly.entity_id
_entity_poly.type
_entity_poly.pdbx_seq_one_letter_code
_entity_poly.pdbx_strand_id
1 'polypeptide(L)'
;MCSRINYKTGNNEFITGRGMDWNDPTAATSLWIFPRGLKRDGAIGENPIQWNAKYGSIVTSFYNAATADGMNEKGLVSNVLYLAEAEYGDVSKSNKPTLSIGAWGQYILDNYATVNEVV
;
A
#
# COMPACT_ATOMS: atom_id res chain seq x y z
N MET A 1 10.91 -7.61 13.09
CA MET A 1 10.39 -6.23 12.99
C MET A 1 10.72 -5.72 11.60
N CYS A 2 9.73 -5.30 10.80
CA CYS A 2 10.02 -4.83 9.43
C CYS A 2 11.01 -3.66 9.43
N SER A 3 11.82 -3.55 8.37
CA SER A 3 12.78 -2.45 8.19
C SER A 3 12.63 -1.84 6.80
N ARG A 4 12.91 -0.54 6.66
CA ARG A 4 12.87 0.16 5.37
C ARG A 4 13.97 1.20 5.29
N ILE A 5 14.67 1.24 4.16
CA ILE A 5 15.74 2.19 3.88
C ILE A 5 15.51 2.90 2.55
N ASN A 6 15.91 4.16 2.48
CA ASN A 6 16.07 4.90 1.24
C ASN A 6 17.55 5.20 1.05
N TYR A 7 18.11 4.77 -0.08
CA TYR A 7 19.48 5.06 -0.46
C TYR A 7 19.48 6.05 -1.62
N LYS A 8 20.16 7.18 -1.42
CA LYS A 8 20.47 8.13 -2.50
C LYS A 8 21.79 7.72 -3.14
N THR A 9 21.77 7.43 -4.42
CA THR A 9 22.94 7.02 -5.20
C THR A 9 23.82 8.23 -5.58
N GLY A 10 25.04 7.97 -6.06
CA GLY A 10 25.96 9.03 -6.50
C GLY A 10 25.49 9.85 -7.71
N ASN A 11 24.53 9.34 -8.49
CA ASN A 11 23.90 10.02 -9.63
C ASN A 11 22.57 10.71 -9.30
N ASN A 12 22.28 10.97 -8.01
CA ASN A 12 21.02 11.58 -7.53
C ASN A 12 19.75 10.76 -7.83
N GLU A 13 19.87 9.45 -8.01
CA GLU A 13 18.75 8.52 -8.05
C GLU A 13 18.47 7.96 -6.66
N PHE A 14 17.36 7.24 -6.52
CA PHE A 14 16.96 6.64 -5.24
C PHE A 14 16.63 5.16 -5.41
N ILE A 15 17.10 4.37 -4.45
CA ILE A 15 16.75 2.95 -4.29
C ILE A 15 16.04 2.81 -2.95
N THR A 16 14.86 2.18 -2.95
CA THR A 16 14.13 1.84 -1.73
C THR A 16 14.33 0.36 -1.43
N GLY A 17 14.77 0.04 -0.21
CA GLY A 17 14.90 -1.34 0.28
C GLY A 17 13.95 -1.59 1.45
N ARG A 18 13.35 -2.78 1.50
CA ARG A 18 12.44 -3.19 2.58
C ARG A 18 12.72 -4.63 3.02
N GLY A 19 12.76 -4.84 4.33
CA GLY A 19 12.75 -6.15 4.98
C GLY A 19 11.37 -6.45 5.57
N MET A 20 10.81 -7.62 5.25
CA MET A 20 9.57 -8.13 5.82
C MET A 20 9.90 -9.19 6.87
N ASP A 21 9.63 -8.87 8.13
CA ASP A 21 9.83 -9.77 9.25
C ASP A 21 8.49 -10.20 9.81
N TRP A 22 8.22 -11.51 9.77
CA TRP A 22 6.98 -12.09 10.23
C TRP A 22 7.22 -13.44 10.90
N ASN A 23 6.41 -13.78 11.90
CA ASN A 23 6.62 -14.98 12.73
C ASN A 23 5.91 -16.23 12.19
N ASP A 24 4.96 -16.10 11.27
CA ASP A 24 4.32 -17.24 10.62
C ASP A 24 5.18 -17.73 9.44
N PRO A 25 5.78 -18.94 9.53
CA PRO A 25 6.59 -19.51 8.46
C PRO A 25 5.76 -19.97 7.25
N THR A 26 4.43 -20.03 7.39
CA THR A 26 3.50 -20.40 6.30
C THR A 26 2.95 -19.18 5.57
N ALA A 27 3.40 -17.98 5.93
CA ALA A 27 2.95 -16.74 5.31
C ALA A 27 3.16 -16.76 3.79
N ALA A 28 2.06 -16.63 3.05
CA ALA A 28 2.08 -16.63 1.60
C ALA A 28 2.27 -15.20 1.07
N THR A 29 3.27 -15.04 0.21
CA THR A 29 3.47 -13.82 -0.58
C THR A 29 3.34 -14.13 -2.06
N SER A 30 2.88 -13.17 -2.85
CA SER A 30 2.77 -13.31 -4.30
C SER A 30 2.96 -11.96 -4.97
N LEU A 31 3.49 -11.97 -6.19
CA LEU A 31 3.59 -10.77 -7.02
C LEU A 31 2.35 -10.63 -7.88
N TRP A 32 1.81 -9.42 -7.92
CA TRP A 32 0.65 -9.07 -8.74
C TRP A 32 0.97 -7.87 -9.61
N ILE A 33 0.47 -7.91 -10.84
CA ILE A 33 0.45 -6.76 -11.74
C ILE A 33 -1.00 -6.31 -11.84
N PHE A 34 -1.25 -5.05 -11.49
CA PHE A 34 -2.56 -4.43 -11.61
C PHE A 34 -2.51 -3.36 -12.70
N PRO A 35 -3.27 -3.49 -13.80
CA PRO A 35 -3.36 -2.45 -14.82
C PRO A 35 -4.12 -1.22 -14.28
N ARG A 36 -3.90 -0.07 -14.91
CA ARG A 36 -4.73 1.12 -14.71
C ARG A 36 -6.18 0.86 -15.17
N GLY A 37 -7.12 1.63 -14.65
CA GLY A 37 -8.54 1.58 -14.98
C GLY A 37 -9.34 0.55 -14.17
N LEU A 38 -8.69 -0.23 -13.29
CA LEU A 38 -9.40 -1.12 -12.38
C LEU A 38 -10.31 -0.32 -11.45
N LYS A 39 -11.57 -0.75 -11.37
CA LYS A 39 -12.53 -0.29 -10.35
C LYS A 39 -12.23 -1.02 -9.05
N ARG A 40 -12.04 -0.26 -7.97
CA ARG A 40 -11.82 -0.80 -6.63
C ARG A 40 -12.69 -0.09 -5.59
N ASP A 41 -12.88 -0.75 -4.47
CA ASP A 41 -13.50 -0.19 -3.27
C ASP A 41 -12.64 -0.46 -2.02
N GLY A 42 -12.96 0.25 -0.94
CA GLY A 42 -12.28 0.15 0.35
C GLY A 42 -12.62 -1.13 1.15
N ALA A 43 -13.36 -2.07 0.56
CA ALA A 43 -13.76 -3.39 1.04
C ALA A 43 -14.60 -3.50 2.32
N ILE A 44 -14.58 -2.52 3.23
CA ILE A 44 -15.15 -2.66 4.58
C ILE A 44 -16.01 -1.46 4.95
N GLY A 45 -17.14 -1.70 5.62
CA GLY A 45 -17.99 -0.69 6.26
C GLY A 45 -19.21 -0.28 5.44
N GLU A 46 -20.01 0.64 5.99
CA GLU A 46 -21.24 1.13 5.35
C GLU A 46 -20.98 2.12 4.21
N ASN A 47 -19.80 2.76 4.21
CA ASN A 47 -19.44 3.79 3.22
C ASN A 47 -17.98 3.65 2.75
N PRO A 48 -17.62 2.55 2.07
CA PRO A 48 -16.26 2.36 1.57
C PRO A 48 -15.95 3.36 0.46
N ILE A 49 -14.74 3.93 0.48
CA ILE A 49 -14.26 4.75 -0.64
C ILE A 49 -14.20 3.91 -1.92
N GLN A 50 -14.56 4.51 -3.06
CA GLN A 50 -14.47 3.89 -4.38
C GLN A 50 -13.52 4.68 -5.27
N TRP A 51 -12.74 3.99 -6.09
CA TRP A 51 -11.85 4.66 -7.05
C TRP A 51 -11.64 3.83 -8.31
N ASN A 52 -11.12 4.51 -9.34
CA ASN A 52 -10.56 3.88 -10.53
C ASN A 52 -9.05 4.07 -10.48
N ALA A 53 -8.29 2.99 -10.65
CA ALA A 53 -6.83 3.07 -10.66
C ALA A 53 -6.34 3.98 -11.80
N LYS A 54 -5.63 5.06 -11.46
CA LYS A 54 -5.03 5.98 -12.44
C LYS A 54 -3.72 5.43 -12.99
N TYR A 55 -2.99 4.72 -12.13
CA TYR A 55 -1.68 4.16 -12.43
C TYR A 55 -1.70 2.64 -12.33
N GLY A 56 -0.95 1.98 -13.23
CA GLY A 56 -0.64 0.56 -13.08
C GLY A 56 0.44 0.34 -12.02
N SER A 57 0.43 -0.81 -11.36
CA SER A 57 1.39 -1.15 -10.29
C SER A 57 1.81 -2.61 -10.29
N ILE A 58 3.05 -2.86 -9.87
CA ILE A 58 3.51 -4.17 -9.40
C ILE A 58 3.54 -4.17 -7.88
N VAL A 59 2.95 -5.19 -7.25
CA VAL A 59 2.83 -5.26 -5.79
C VAL A 59 3.15 -6.65 -5.26
N THR A 60 3.57 -6.69 -4.01
CA THR A 60 3.68 -7.92 -3.22
C THR A 60 2.47 -8.02 -2.30
N SER A 61 1.64 -9.04 -2.52
CA SER A 61 0.52 -9.34 -1.64
C SER A 61 0.96 -10.15 -0.42
N PHE A 62 0.25 -10.00 0.69
CA PHE A 62 0.40 -10.84 1.89
C PHE A 62 -0.89 -11.60 2.17
N TYR A 63 -0.79 -12.93 2.35
CA TYR A 63 -1.91 -13.88 2.45
C TYR A 63 -2.95 -13.75 1.32
N ASN A 64 -2.55 -13.26 0.15
CA ASN A 64 -3.45 -12.92 -0.97
C ASN A 64 -4.61 -11.98 -0.59
N ALA A 65 -4.49 -11.23 0.52
CA ALA A 65 -5.57 -10.43 1.08
C ALA A 65 -5.23 -8.94 1.16
N ALA A 66 -3.95 -8.60 1.30
CA ALA A 66 -3.50 -7.22 1.46
C ALA A 66 -2.32 -6.90 0.54
N THR A 67 -2.23 -5.65 0.09
CA THR A 67 -1.03 -5.12 -0.56
C THR A 67 -0.05 -4.67 0.52
N ALA A 68 1.05 -5.39 0.68
CA ALA A 68 2.06 -5.11 1.71
C ALA A 68 3.25 -4.29 1.19
N ASP A 69 3.49 -4.33 -0.12
CA ASP A 69 4.56 -3.61 -0.80
C ASP A 69 4.21 -3.35 -2.26
N GLY A 70 4.84 -2.37 -2.89
CA GLY A 70 4.77 -2.22 -4.34
C GLY A 70 5.28 -0.90 -4.87
N MET A 71 5.27 -0.80 -6.20
CA MET A 71 5.65 0.38 -6.95
C MET A 71 4.69 0.58 -8.12
N ASN A 72 4.30 1.83 -8.38
CA ASN A 72 3.51 2.15 -9.56
C ASN A 72 4.37 2.59 -10.75
N GLU A 73 3.76 2.72 -11.91
CA GLU A 73 4.41 3.11 -13.16
C GLU A 73 5.01 4.53 -13.18
N LYS A 74 4.81 5.32 -12.12
CA LYS A 74 5.44 6.64 -11.92
C LYS A 74 6.65 6.59 -11.00
N GLY A 75 6.99 5.41 -10.47
CA GLY A 75 8.11 5.23 -9.55
C GLY A 75 7.75 5.54 -8.10
N LEU A 76 6.47 5.75 -7.77
CA LEU A 76 6.02 5.86 -6.38
C LEU A 76 6.06 4.48 -5.74
N VAL A 77 6.78 4.37 -4.61
CA VAL A 77 6.91 3.14 -3.81
C VAL A 77 6.10 3.28 -2.53
N SER A 78 5.35 2.23 -2.18
CA SER A 78 4.60 2.14 -0.93
C SER A 78 4.95 0.84 -0.19
N ASN A 79 5.42 0.97 1.06
CA ASN A 79 5.74 -0.16 1.93
C ASN A 79 4.87 -0.08 3.20
N VAL A 80 4.07 -1.10 3.47
CA VAL A 80 3.21 -1.14 4.68
C VAL A 80 3.93 -1.93 5.77
N LEU A 81 4.53 -1.22 6.73
CA LEU A 81 5.27 -1.82 7.83
C LEU A 81 4.34 -2.06 9.02
N TYR A 82 4.44 -3.24 9.63
CA TYR A 82 3.66 -3.59 10.81
C TYR A 82 4.09 -2.77 12.03
N LEU A 83 3.09 -2.26 12.77
CA LEU A 83 3.25 -1.55 14.04
C LEU A 83 2.12 -2.00 14.97
N ALA A 84 2.45 -2.73 16.03
CA ALA A 84 1.45 -3.32 16.92
C ALA A 84 0.70 -2.27 17.75
N GLU A 85 1.33 -1.12 17.96
CA GLU A 85 0.86 0.00 18.74
C GLU A 85 -0.04 0.96 17.95
N ALA A 86 -0.32 0.68 16.67
CA ALA A 86 -1.14 1.54 15.83
C ALA A 86 -2.61 1.56 16.28
N GLU A 87 -3.18 2.76 16.40
CA GLU A 87 -4.59 3.01 16.70
C GLU A 87 -5.21 3.80 15.55
N TYR A 88 -6.16 3.19 14.83
CA TYR A 88 -6.80 3.80 13.66
C TYR A 88 -8.05 4.61 14.02
N GLY A 89 -8.47 4.56 15.30
CA GLY A 89 -9.63 5.25 15.80
C GLY A 89 -10.93 4.47 15.58
N ASP A 90 -11.99 4.99 16.18
CA ASP A 90 -13.32 4.39 16.15
C ASP A 90 -14.11 4.87 14.92
N VAL A 91 -14.34 3.97 13.97
CA VAL A 91 -15.08 4.25 12.74
C VAL A 91 -16.49 4.77 13.00
N SER A 92 -17.14 4.35 14.10
CA SER A 92 -18.50 4.79 14.44
C SER A 92 -18.56 6.28 14.84
N LYS A 93 -17.41 6.87 15.16
CA LYS A 93 -17.26 8.29 15.51
C LYS A 93 -16.86 9.16 14.31
N SER A 94 -16.77 8.59 13.10
CA SER A 94 -16.32 9.28 11.89
C SER A 94 -17.37 9.21 10.79
N ASN A 95 -17.64 10.34 10.14
CA ASN A 95 -18.47 10.40 8.92
C ASN A 95 -17.65 10.29 7.62
N LYS A 96 -16.35 10.03 7.72
CA LYS A 96 -15.47 9.89 6.55
C LYS A 96 -15.68 8.51 5.90
N PRO A 97 -15.51 8.40 4.57
CA PRO A 97 -15.47 7.10 3.91
C PRO A 97 -14.42 6.17 4.53
N THR A 98 -14.69 4.88 4.53
CA THR A 98 -13.82 3.85 5.09
C THR A 98 -12.85 3.31 4.04
N LEU A 99 -11.67 2.88 4.51
CA LEU A 99 -10.67 2.21 3.70
C LEU A 99 -10.04 1.09 4.53
N SER A 100 -10.16 -0.14 4.06
CA SER A 100 -9.45 -1.29 4.65
C SER A 100 -7.96 -1.03 4.69
N ILE A 101 -7.33 -1.33 5.83
CA ILE A 101 -5.88 -1.23 5.97
C ILE A 101 -5.12 -2.08 4.94
N GLY A 102 -5.69 -3.24 4.56
CA GLY A 102 -5.10 -4.10 3.54
C GLY A 102 -5.13 -3.52 2.12
N ALA A 103 -6.03 -2.55 1.88
CA ALA A 103 -6.15 -1.83 0.61
C ALA A 103 -5.41 -0.47 0.63
N TRP A 104 -4.94 0.00 1.79
CA TRP A 104 -4.41 1.36 1.93
C TRP A 104 -3.19 1.64 1.06
N GLY A 105 -2.19 0.76 1.08
CA GLY A 105 -1.01 0.88 0.22
C GLY A 105 -1.38 0.86 -1.27
N GLN A 106 -2.35 0.03 -1.65
CA GLN A 106 -2.82 -0.04 -3.03
C GLN A 106 -3.58 1.20 -3.47
N TYR A 107 -4.42 1.76 -2.58
CA TYR A 107 -5.11 3.03 -2.84
C TYR A 107 -4.11 4.14 -3.15
N ILE A 108 -2.99 4.21 -2.42
CA ILE A 108 -1.92 5.16 -2.70
C ILE A 108 -1.30 4.92 -4.09
N LEU A 109 -0.86 3.68 -4.36
CA LEU A 109 -0.21 3.33 -5.62
C LEU A 109 -1.11 3.56 -6.84
N ASP A 110 -2.41 3.31 -6.70
CA ASP A 110 -3.39 3.48 -7.76
C ASP A 110 -3.66 4.97 -8.10
N ASN A 111 -3.54 5.89 -7.13
CA ASN A 111 -4.11 7.24 -7.25
C ASN A 111 -3.09 8.39 -7.40
N TYR A 112 -1.82 8.18 -7.01
CA TYR A 112 -0.83 9.25 -6.90
C TYR A 112 0.47 8.91 -7.63
N ALA A 113 1.13 9.92 -8.22
CA ALA A 113 2.40 9.76 -8.93
C ALA A 113 3.61 10.09 -8.05
N THR A 114 3.45 10.97 -7.06
CA THR A 114 4.56 11.47 -6.24
C THR A 114 4.18 11.54 -4.77
N VAL A 115 5.17 11.54 -3.88
CA VAL A 115 4.94 11.72 -2.44
C VAL A 115 4.23 13.05 -2.15
N ASN A 116 4.54 14.12 -2.89
CA ASN A 116 3.90 15.43 -2.72
C ASN A 116 2.40 15.44 -3.05
N GLU A 117 1.93 14.53 -3.90
CA GLU A 117 0.49 14.40 -4.18
C GLU A 117 -0.25 13.59 -3.10
N VAL A 118 0.49 12.76 -2.35
CA VAL A 118 -0.07 11.90 -1.28
C VAL A 118 -0.29 12.68 0.02
N VAL A 119 0.56 13.69 0.31
CA VAL A 119 0.60 14.43 1.58
C VAL A 119 -0.19 15.73 1.57
#